data_AF-A0A0F9GSF7-F1
#
_entry.id   AF-A0A0F9GSF7-F1
#
_cell.length_a   1.000
_cell.length_b   1.000
_cell.length_c   1.000
_cell.angle_alpha   90.00
_cell.angle_beta   90.00
_cell.angle_gamma   90.00
#
_symmetry.space_group_name_H-M   'P 1'
#
loop_
_entity.id
_entity.type
_entity.pdbx_description
1 polymer ?
#
loop_
_entity_poly.entity_id
_entity_poly.type
_entity_poly.pdbx_seq_one_letter_code
_entity_poly.pdbx_strand_id
1 'polypeptide(L)'
;MLVKVNVPILTMDGQAMKDNVDGKAVNATVKTAIVNAVLAPVQKESGIEKVAKYELAKKIYSSDEVDLDEKEIATIKTAVGEQFAPIVVGLVKSMGVPLTLLSSPVGIRSLSTGVNVSAWIVSS
;
A
#
# COMPACT_ATOMS: atom_id res chain seq x y z
N MET A 1 -8.19 -11.10 1.19
CA MET A 1 -7.55 -10.29 2.26
C MET A 1 -8.30 -8.98 2.42
N LEU A 2 -8.73 -8.64 3.64
CA LEU A 2 -9.42 -7.38 3.92
C LEU A 2 -8.41 -6.21 3.93
N VAL A 3 -8.54 -5.27 2.99
CA VAL A 3 -7.65 -4.12 2.82
C VAL A 3 -8.42 -2.81 2.97
N LYS A 4 -7.91 -1.91 3.82
CA LYS A 4 -8.39 -0.53 3.93
C LYS A 4 -7.86 0.31 2.78
N VAL A 5 -8.75 0.74 1.89
CA VAL A 5 -8.38 1.49 0.68
C VAL A 5 -8.58 3.00 0.83
N ASN A 6 -9.44 3.46 1.76
CA ASN A 6 -9.71 4.88 2.01
C ASN A 6 -8.65 5.55 2.92
N VAL A 7 -7.38 5.53 2.50
CA VAL A 7 -6.26 6.12 3.23
C VAL A 7 -5.72 7.32 2.44
N PRO A 8 -5.46 8.48 3.06
CA PRO A 8 -4.84 9.60 2.38
C PRO A 8 -3.39 9.28 1.99
N ILE A 9 -2.98 9.70 0.80
CA ILE A 9 -1.59 9.60 0.36
C ILE A 9 -0.80 10.69 1.07
N LEU A 10 0.22 10.31 1.81
CA LEU A 10 1.10 11.24 2.50
C LEU A 10 2.35 11.51 1.65
N THR A 11 2.77 12.77 1.60
CA THR A 11 4.07 13.16 1.07
C THR A 11 5.18 12.79 2.05
N MET A 12 6.44 12.89 1.64
CA MET A 12 7.58 12.62 2.55
C MET A 12 7.61 13.55 3.77
N ASP A 13 6.97 14.71 3.68
CA ASP A 13 6.81 15.68 4.76
C ASP A 13 5.62 15.35 5.71
N GLY A 14 4.93 14.24 5.47
CA GLY A 14 3.76 13.81 6.25
C GLY A 14 2.49 14.59 5.95
N GLN A 15 2.49 15.45 4.92
CA GLN A 15 1.29 16.18 4.50
C GLN A 15 0.44 15.37 3.53
N ALA A 16 -0.88 15.52 3.58
CA ALA A 16 -1.76 14.89 2.62
C ALA A 16 -1.50 15.48 1.22
N MET A 17 -1.22 14.60 0.25
CA MET A 17 -1.12 14.99 -1.15
C MET A 17 -2.49 15.50 -1.61
N LYS A 18 -2.50 16.67 -2.23
CA LYS A 18 -3.73 17.28 -2.76
C LYS A 18 -3.82 16.98 -4.24
N ASP A 19 -4.92 16.36 -4.64
CA ASP A 19 -5.28 16.20 -6.05
C ASP A 19 -6.31 17.27 -6.42
N ASN A 20 -6.31 17.69 -7.68
CA ASN A 20 -7.24 18.71 -8.17
C ASN A 20 -8.38 18.03 -8.94
N VAL A 21 -9.45 17.70 -8.22
CA VAL A 21 -10.67 17.13 -8.81
C VAL A 21 -11.66 18.27 -8.98
N ASP A 22 -12.04 18.58 -10.21
CA ASP A 22 -13.02 19.63 -10.57
C ASP A 22 -12.69 21.03 -10.01
N GLY A 23 -11.41 21.41 -10.01
CA GLY A 23 -10.95 22.73 -9.55
C GLY A 23 -10.89 22.87 -8.02
N LYS A 24 -11.15 21.79 -7.27
CA LYS A 24 -11.04 21.74 -5.81
C LYS A 24 -9.87 20.86 -5.40
N ALA A 25 -9.06 21.38 -4.48
CA ALA A 25 -8.00 20.61 -3.86
C ALA A 25 -8.61 19.61 -2.87
N VAL A 26 -8.72 18.36 -3.30
CA VAL A 26 -9.21 17.24 -2.48
C VAL A 26 -8.00 16.41 -2.03
N ASN A 27 -8.05 15.83 -0.84
CA ASN A 27 -7.00 14.93 -0.40
C ASN A 27 -6.98 13.70 -1.32
N ALA A 28 -5.83 13.45 -1.96
CA ALA A 28 -5.61 12.26 -2.76
C ALA A 28 -5.68 11.04 -1.85
N THR A 29 -6.57 10.10 -2.16
CA THR A 29 -6.67 8.83 -1.42
C THR A 29 -6.12 7.69 -2.25
N VAL A 30 -5.62 6.66 -1.56
CA VAL A 30 -5.15 5.42 -2.16
C VAL A 30 -6.28 4.76 -2.98
N LYS A 31 -7.52 4.84 -2.50
CA LYS A 31 -8.74 4.40 -3.21
C LYS A 31 -8.84 5.02 -4.60
N THR A 32 -8.78 6.36 -4.70
CA THR A 32 -8.89 7.06 -5.97
C THR A 32 -7.70 6.74 -6.88
N ALA A 33 -6.49 6.68 -6.34
CA ALA A 33 -5.30 6.33 -7.11
C ALA A 33 -5.40 4.92 -7.72
N ILE A 34 -5.85 3.93 -6.94
CA ILE A 34 -6.04 2.56 -7.43
C ILE A 34 -7.12 2.49 -8.50
N VAL A 35 -8.28 3.11 -8.25
CA VAL A 35 -9.38 3.12 -9.23
C VAL A 35 -8.93 3.75 -10.54
N ASN A 36 -8.23 4.88 -10.48
CA ASN A 36 -7.68 5.54 -11.67
C ASN A 36 -6.61 4.69 -12.36
N ALA A 37 -5.74 4.01 -11.61
CA ALA A 37 -4.72 3.11 -12.16
C ALA A 37 -5.37 1.93 -12.92
N VAL A 38 -6.37 1.30 -12.31
CA VAL A 38 -7.03 0.12 -12.86
C VAL A 38 -7.87 0.49 -14.08
N LEU A 39 -8.49 1.67 -14.09
CA LEU A 39 -9.26 2.18 -15.22
C LEU A 39 -8.39 2.83 -16.31
N ALA A 40 -7.10 3.02 -16.08
CA ALA A 40 -6.21 3.62 -17.06
C ALA A 40 -6.10 2.71 -18.30
N PRO A 41 -6.15 3.29 -19.52
CA PRO A 41 -6.06 2.51 -20.74
C PRO A 41 -4.65 1.93 -20.89
N VAL A 42 -4.54 0.61 -20.97
CA VAL A 42 -3.28 -0.08 -21.27
C VAL A 42 -3.32 -0.59 -22.71
N GLN A 43 -2.18 -0.48 -23.42
CA GLN A 43 -2.08 -0.98 -24.78
C GLN A 43 -2.11 -2.52 -24.78
N LYS A 44 -2.82 -3.11 -25.75
CA LYS A 44 -2.92 -4.56 -26.00
C LYS A 44 -3.78 -5.37 -25.00
N GLU A 45 -4.70 -4.73 -24.29
CA GLU A 45 -5.67 -5.45 -23.46
C GLU A 45 -6.83 -6.04 -24.26
N SER A 46 -7.22 -7.25 -23.90
CA SER A 46 -8.43 -7.89 -24.40
C SER A 46 -9.70 -7.26 -23.80
N GLY A 47 -10.84 -7.40 -24.49
CA GLY A 47 -12.12 -6.90 -23.98
C GLY A 47 -12.53 -7.53 -22.63
N ILE A 48 -12.18 -8.79 -22.41
CA ILE A 48 -12.47 -9.53 -21.17
C ILE A 48 -11.70 -8.93 -19.99
N GLU A 49 -10.41 -8.59 -20.18
CA GLU A 49 -9.58 -7.96 -19.15
C GLU A 49 -10.10 -6.57 -18.77
N LYS A 50 -10.62 -5.81 -19.73
CA LYS A 50 -11.23 -4.49 -19.46
C LYS A 50 -12.47 -4.60 -18.58
N VAL A 51 -13.31 -5.61 -18.82
CA VAL A 51 -14.48 -5.87 -17.98
C VAL A 51 -14.05 -6.29 -16.56
N ALA A 52 -13.08 -7.19 -16.44
CA ALA A 52 -12.56 -7.61 -15.14
C ALA A 52 -11.95 -6.44 -14.34
N LYS A 53 -11.19 -5.56 -15.00
CA LYS A 53 -10.67 -4.32 -14.40
C LYS A 53 -11.78 -3.38 -13.95
N TYR A 54 -12.83 -3.23 -14.74
CA TYR A 54 -13.97 -2.40 -14.39
C TYR A 54 -14.72 -2.93 -13.16
N GLU A 55 -14.95 -4.24 -13.08
CA GLU A 55 -15.58 -4.88 -11.91
C GLU A 55 -14.73 -4.71 -10.65
N LEU A 56 -13.41 -4.90 -10.78
CA LEU A 56 -12.46 -4.67 -9.68
C LEU A 56 -12.46 -3.21 -9.23
N ALA A 57 -12.42 -2.26 -10.16
CA ALA A 57 -12.50 -0.83 -9.85
C ALA A 57 -13.81 -0.47 -9.15
N LYS A 58 -14.95 -1.03 -9.60
CA LYS A 58 -16.25 -0.83 -8.97
C LYS A 58 -16.28 -1.37 -7.54
N LYS A 59 -15.77 -2.58 -7.32
CA LYS A 59 -15.63 -3.21 -6.01
C LYS A 59 -14.83 -2.34 -5.05
N ILE A 60 -13.71 -1.78 -5.53
CA ILE A 60 -12.84 -0.89 -4.73
C ILE A 60 -13.48 0.47 -4.48
N TYR A 61 -14.24 1.00 -5.44
CA TYR A 61 -14.91 2.29 -5.30
C TYR A 61 -16.08 2.25 -4.31
N SER A 62 -16.83 1.15 -4.28
CA SER A 62 -18.05 1.03 -3.48
C SER A 62 -17.81 0.86 -1.98
N SER A 63 -16.62 0.42 -1.55
CA SER A 63 -16.33 0.12 -0.14
C SER A 63 -15.04 0.77 0.33
N ASP A 64 -14.92 1.04 1.63
CA ASP A 64 -13.68 1.55 2.23
C ASP A 64 -12.75 0.43 2.70
N GLU A 65 -13.33 -0.75 2.92
CA GLU A 65 -12.65 -2.01 3.17
C GLU A 65 -13.06 -3.00 2.09
N VAL A 66 -12.07 -3.59 1.42
CA VAL A 66 -12.31 -4.48 0.29
C VAL A 66 -11.60 -5.79 0.54
N ASP A 67 -12.31 -6.89 0.38
CA ASP A 67 -11.70 -8.21 0.39
C ASP A 67 -11.10 -8.50 -0.99
N LEU A 68 -9.77 -8.47 -1.08
CA LEU A 68 -9.02 -8.66 -2.32
C LEU A 68 -8.36 -10.02 -2.36
N ASP A 69 -8.48 -10.71 -3.50
CA ASP A 69 -7.74 -11.93 -3.79
C ASP A 69 -6.29 -11.62 -4.24
N GLU A 70 -5.40 -12.61 -4.15
CA GLU A 70 -3.98 -12.45 -4.54
C GLU A 70 -3.82 -12.00 -5.99
N LYS A 71 -4.68 -12.52 -6.89
CA LYS A 71 -4.71 -12.13 -8.31
C LYS A 71 -5.13 -10.68 -8.49
N GLU A 72 -6.16 -10.24 -7.77
CA GLU A 72 -6.64 -8.85 -7.80
C GLU A 72 -5.55 -7.89 -7.30
N ILE A 73 -4.83 -8.27 -6.23
CA ILE A 73 -3.71 -7.49 -5.70
C ILE A 73 -2.57 -7.38 -6.71
N ALA A 74 -2.24 -8.46 -7.41
CA ALA A 74 -1.21 -8.44 -8.45
C ALA A 74 -1.59 -7.47 -9.59
N THR A 75 -2.85 -7.52 -10.06
CA THR A 75 -3.36 -6.60 -11.08
C THR A 75 -3.26 -5.14 -10.63
N ILE A 76 -3.65 -4.84 -9.39
CA ILE A 76 -3.55 -3.49 -8.83
C ILE A 76 -2.10 -3.02 -8.78
N LYS A 77 -1.17 -3.86 -8.31
CA LYS A 77 0.25 -3.50 -8.22
C LYS A 77 0.86 -3.21 -9.59
N THR A 78 0.54 -4.01 -10.60
CA THR A 78 0.99 -3.76 -11.97
C THR A 78 0.41 -2.45 -12.51
N ALA A 79 -0.90 -2.25 -12.40
CA ALA A 79 -1.56 -1.04 -12.89
C ALA A 79 -1.05 0.24 -12.22
N VAL A 80 -0.85 0.21 -10.89
CA VAL A 80 -0.31 1.36 -10.14
C VAL A 80 1.17 1.59 -10.49
N GLY A 81 1.95 0.51 -10.67
CA GLY A 81 3.37 0.59 -11.04
C GLY A 81 3.62 1.22 -12.41
N GLU A 82 2.68 1.09 -13.35
CA GLU A 82 2.77 1.68 -14.69
C GLU A 82 2.36 3.16 -14.72
N GLN A 83 1.43 3.57 -13.86
CA GLN A 83 0.76 4.87 -13.97
C GLN A 83 1.18 5.89 -12.91
N PHE A 84 1.70 5.45 -11.76
CA PHE A 84 1.95 6.34 -10.62
C PHE A 84 3.43 6.40 -10.21
N ALA A 85 3.78 7.51 -9.55
CA ALA A 85 5.11 7.72 -8.99
C ALA A 85 5.43 6.70 -7.88
N PRO A 86 6.73 6.44 -7.61
CA PRO A 86 7.17 5.44 -6.63
C PRO A 86 6.59 5.60 -5.22
N ILE A 87 6.27 6.83 -4.81
CA ILE A 87 5.66 7.11 -3.50
C ILE A 87 4.28 6.44 -3.35
N VAL A 88 3.48 6.46 -4.41
CA VAL A 88 2.15 5.81 -4.44
C VAL A 88 2.31 4.31 -4.53
N VAL A 89 3.27 3.83 -5.35
CA VAL A 89 3.59 2.40 -5.48
C VAL A 89 4.03 1.80 -4.14
N GLY A 90 4.82 2.53 -3.35
CA GLY A 90 5.26 2.10 -2.02
C GLY A 90 4.10 1.92 -1.03
N LEU A 91 3.16 2.86 -1.01
CA LEU A 91 1.93 2.77 -0.21
C LEU A 91 1.09 1.56 -0.61
N VAL A 92 0.88 1.36 -1.91
CA VAL A 92 0.11 0.23 -2.44
C VAL A 92 0.79 -1.11 -2.17
N LYS A 93 2.13 -1.17 -2.27
CA LYS A 93 2.92 -2.37 -1.92
C LYS A 93 2.76 -2.75 -0.45
N SER A 94 2.65 -1.76 0.44
CA SER A 94 2.47 -1.98 1.88
C SER A 94 1.09 -2.53 2.25
N MET A 95 0.06 -2.38 1.41
CA MET A 95 -1.30 -2.87 1.70
C MET A 95 -1.45 -4.39 1.68
N GLY A 96 -0.50 -5.10 1.07
CA GLY A 96 -0.49 -6.58 1.03
C GLY A 96 0.32 -7.22 2.17
N VAL A 97 0.85 -6.43 3.10
CA VAL A 97 1.51 -6.94 4.30
C VAL A 97 0.48 -6.95 5.42
N PRO A 98 0.25 -8.08 6.12
CA PRO A 98 -0.63 -8.07 7.28
C PRO A 98 -0.16 -6.98 8.25
N LEU A 99 -1.12 -6.21 8.77
CA LEU A 99 -0.89 -5.04 9.63
C LEU A 99 -0.12 -5.35 10.94
N THR A 100 0.32 -6.59 11.14
CA THR A 100 1.07 -7.09 12.29
C THR A 100 2.55 -6.70 12.31
N LEU A 101 3.08 -5.99 11.30
CA LEU A 101 4.50 -5.58 11.26
C LEU A 101 4.76 -4.08 11.15
N LEU A 102 3.72 -3.23 11.09
CA LEU A 102 3.90 -1.77 11.05
C LEU A 102 4.10 -1.13 12.44
N SER A 103 4.17 -1.93 13.52
CA SER A 103 4.44 -1.44 14.88
C SER A 103 5.92 -1.52 15.29
N SER A 104 6.87 -1.50 14.36
CA SER A 104 8.23 -1.16 14.73
C SER A 104 8.39 0.35 14.58
N PRO A 105 8.27 1.15 15.66
CA PRO A 105 8.81 2.50 15.59
C PRO A 105 10.27 2.37 15.22
N VAL A 106 10.79 3.37 14.51
CA VAL A 106 12.22 3.59 14.32
C VAL A 106 12.83 3.84 15.70
N GLY A 107 12.96 2.77 16.48
CA GLY A 107 13.68 2.71 17.73
C GLY A 107 15.12 2.50 17.36
N ILE A 108 15.88 3.59 17.45
CA ILE A 108 17.33 3.56 17.58
C ILE A 108 17.65 2.43 18.57
N ARG A 109 18.17 1.31 18.07
CA ARG A 109 18.61 0.21 18.93
C ARG A 109 19.78 0.73 19.75
N SER A 110 19.54 1.05 21.01
CA SER A 110 20.59 1.09 22.01
C SER A 110 21.23 -0.29 22.05
N LEU A 111 22.49 -0.37 21.63
CA LEU A 111 23.34 -1.54 21.77
C LEU A 111 23.66 -1.71 23.26
N SER A 112 22.72 -2.25 24.05
CA SER A 112 23.10 -2.87 25.32
C SER A 112 23.57 -4.29 25.01
N THR A 113 24.88 -4.43 24.83
CA THR A 113 25.55 -5.72 24.89
C THR A 113 25.34 -6.30 26.29
N GLY A 114 24.30 -7.12 26.43
CA GLY A 114 24.12 -8.02 27.57
C GLY A 114 25.18 -9.10 27.51
N VAL A 115 26.38 -8.80 28.00
CA VAL A 115 27.38 -9.82 28.31
C VAL A 115 26.88 -10.56 29.55
N ASN A 116 26.42 -11.79 29.35
CA ASN A 116 26.06 -12.72 30.40
C ASN A 116 27.35 -13.29 31.01
N VAL A 117 27.89 -12.64 32.05
CA VAL A 117 29.03 -13.14 32.83
C VAL A 117 28.48 -14.03 33.95
N SER A 118 28.09 -15.26 33.63
CA SER A 118 27.62 -16.22 34.63
C SER A 118 27.93 -17.66 34.21
N ALA A 119 29.18 -17.93 33.90
CA ALA A 119 29.74 -19.28 33.87
C ALA A 119 31.26 -19.14 34.07
N TRP A 120 31.87 -20.14 34.71
CA TRP A 120 33.28 -20.23 35.14
C TRP A 120 33.55 -19.79 36.59
N ILE A 121 32.86 -20.47 37.52
CA ILE A 121 33.52 -20.95 38.73
C ILE A 121 34.18 -22.27 38.33
N VAL A 122 35.52 -22.30 38.27
CA VAL A 122 36.30 -23.54 38.38
C VAL A 122 37.09 -23.42 39.66
N SER A 123 36.69 -24.23 40.63
CA SER A 123 37.43 -24.52 41.86
C SER A 123 38.37 -25.68 41.57
N SER A 124 39.66 -25.49 41.83
CA SER A 124 40.61 -26.43 42.46
C SER A 124 42.01 -25.81 42.43
#